data_AF-A0A7Y2BBU4-F1
#
_entry.id   AF-A0A7Y2BBU4-F1
#
_cell.length_a   1.000
_cell.length_b   1.000
_cell.length_c   1.000
_cell.angle_alpha   90.00
_cell.angle_beta   90.00
_cell.angle_gamma   90.00
#
_symmetry.space_group_name_H-M   'P 1'
#
loop_
_entity.id
_entity.type
_entity.pdbx_description
1 polymer ?
#
loop_
_entity_poly.entity_id
_entity_poly.type
_entity_poly.pdbx_seq_one_letter_code
_entity_poly.pdbx_strand_id
1 'polypeptide(L)'
;MNKIFNLFILTVIFFFNISSLSCQILITNRSFEGQIADATMPSGWFSQSEGTTPDILPGYWGVYLEPEDGDSYVGLITRGDGSFESIGQRLSHPLSNEHCYQFSIDLSFSDNYSGYNNPLFLKIWISNKRGHRQQLIYKSPKIDHLEWKTYNVEFIPAEISQYIIIEAFISDERIPYKGNILLDNMSHISNCNRA
;
A
#
# COMPACT_ATOMS: atom_id res chain seq x y z
N MET A 1 60.00 -10.54 40.39
CA MET A 1 58.89 -11.41 40.85
C MET A 1 57.67 -10.51 41.05
N ASN A 2 56.96 -10.08 40.00
CA ASN A 2 56.06 -10.88 39.15
C ASN A 2 55.15 -11.79 39.96
N LYS A 3 54.01 -11.26 40.44
CA LYS A 3 52.72 -11.95 40.40
C LYS A 3 51.57 -10.94 40.28
N ILE A 4 51.19 -10.68 39.02
CA ILE A 4 49.80 -10.68 38.54
C ILE A 4 48.95 -9.51 39.11
N PHE A 5 48.85 -8.32 38.49
CA PHE A 5 48.67 -8.06 37.06
C PHE A 5 47.68 -9.05 36.44
N ASN A 6 46.47 -9.16 36.99
CA ASN A 6 45.24 -9.67 36.35
C ASN A 6 44.08 -9.62 37.36
N LEU A 7 43.73 -8.43 37.88
CA LEU A 7 42.30 -8.19 38.12
C LEU A 7 41.82 -7.30 36.98
N PHE A 8 41.87 -7.95 35.83
CA PHE A 8 41.31 -7.55 34.55
C PHE A 8 39.97 -6.89 34.79
N ILE A 9 39.88 -5.59 34.51
CA ILE A 9 38.98 -5.05 33.48
C ILE A 9 37.83 -6.02 33.18
N LEU A 10 36.87 -6.11 34.10
CA LEU A 10 35.56 -6.71 33.87
C LEU A 10 34.49 -5.70 34.25
N THR A 11 34.78 -4.41 34.02
CA THR A 11 33.75 -3.48 33.57
C THR A 11 33.27 -4.03 32.23
N VAL A 12 32.28 -4.90 32.30
CA VAL A 12 31.45 -5.34 31.19
C VAL A 12 30.96 -4.06 30.53
N ILE A 13 31.65 -3.66 29.46
CA ILE A 13 31.11 -2.72 28.49
C ILE A 13 29.94 -3.48 27.88
N PHE A 14 28.79 -3.35 28.51
CA PHE A 14 27.51 -3.67 27.93
C PHE A 14 27.39 -2.66 26.79
N PHE A 15 27.96 -3.01 25.64
CA PHE A 15 27.63 -2.39 24.37
C PHE A 15 26.13 -2.63 24.22
N PHE A 16 25.34 -1.67 24.71
CA PHE A 16 24.02 -1.41 24.22
C PHE A 16 24.21 -1.25 22.73
N ASN A 17 24.00 -2.34 22.00
CA ASN A 17 23.67 -2.30 20.60
C ASN A 17 22.36 -1.52 20.57
N ILE A 18 22.45 -0.20 20.46
CA ILE A 18 21.34 0.63 20.04
C ILE A 18 21.13 0.21 18.59
N SER A 19 20.34 -0.86 18.41
CA SER A 19 19.75 -1.16 17.13
C SER A 19 19.02 0.10 16.73
N SER A 20 19.50 0.76 15.68
CA SER A 20 18.81 1.88 15.07
C SER A 20 17.43 1.36 14.68
N LEU A 21 16.42 1.71 15.48
CA LEU A 21 15.02 1.51 15.13
C LEU A 21 14.85 2.23 13.80
N SER A 22 14.70 1.46 12.71
CA SER A 22 14.29 2.04 11.44
C SER A 22 12.94 2.67 11.69
N CYS A 23 12.89 4.00 11.66
CA CYS A 23 11.64 4.73 11.83
C CYS A 23 10.72 4.31 10.67
N GLN A 24 9.70 3.52 11.00
CA GLN A 24 8.71 3.04 10.05
C GLN A 24 7.58 4.07 9.98
N ILE A 25 7.19 4.46 8.78
CA ILE A 25 6.04 5.31 8.54
C ILE A 25 4.81 4.41 8.49
N LEU A 26 3.95 4.57 9.48
CA LEU A 26 2.78 3.73 9.67
C LEU A 26 1.68 4.11 8.67
N ILE A 27 1.00 3.06 8.22
CA ILE A 27 -0.23 3.11 7.42
C ILE A 27 -1.33 2.50 8.28
N THR A 28 -2.35 3.29 8.59
CA THR A 28 -3.53 2.83 9.33
C THR A 28 -4.30 1.85 8.47
N ASN A 29 -4.72 0.73 9.06
CA ASN A 29 -5.51 -0.28 8.37
C ASN A 29 -4.90 -0.70 7.01
N ARG A 30 -3.65 -1.17 7.08
CA ARG A 30 -2.81 -1.48 5.92
C ARG A 30 -3.32 -2.69 5.10
N SER A 31 -4.11 -3.56 5.71
CA SER A 31 -4.77 -4.70 5.06
C SER A 31 -6.23 -4.40 4.71
N PHE A 32 -6.66 -3.14 4.80
CA PHE A 32 -7.98 -2.66 4.39
C PHE A 32 -9.17 -3.34 5.09
N GLU A 33 -8.94 -3.82 6.31
CA GLU A 33 -9.91 -4.53 7.12
C GLU A 33 -11.18 -3.73 7.40
N GLY A 34 -12.29 -4.44 7.50
CA GLY A 34 -13.57 -3.92 7.94
C GLY A 34 -14.68 -4.96 7.93
N GLN A 35 -15.88 -4.52 8.27
CA GLN A 35 -17.06 -5.36 8.07
C GLN A 35 -17.31 -5.49 6.56
N ILE A 36 -17.37 -6.73 6.07
CA ILE A 36 -17.73 -7.06 4.69
C ILE A 36 -19.01 -6.30 4.27
N ALA A 37 -18.89 -5.47 3.24
CA ALA A 37 -19.94 -4.56 2.77
C ALA A 37 -19.59 -4.00 1.39
N ASP A 38 -20.61 -3.77 0.55
CA ASP A 38 -20.46 -3.00 -0.67
C ASP A 38 -20.46 -1.49 -0.41
N ALA A 39 -19.89 -0.72 -1.33
CA ALA A 39 -19.85 0.74 -1.35
C ALA A 39 -19.38 1.37 -0.02
N THR A 40 -18.41 0.74 0.65
CA THR A 40 -17.93 1.08 1.98
C THR A 40 -16.43 1.34 2.00
N MET A 41 -16.04 2.50 2.52
CA MET A 41 -14.63 2.88 2.66
C MET A 41 -13.99 2.15 3.86
N PRO A 42 -12.84 1.46 3.68
CA PRO A 42 -12.07 0.91 4.79
C PRO A 42 -11.67 1.98 5.80
N SER A 43 -11.71 1.65 7.10
CA SER A 43 -11.38 2.60 8.16
C SER A 43 -9.96 3.18 7.98
N GLY A 44 -9.80 4.48 8.20
CA GLY A 44 -8.53 5.19 8.01
C GLY A 44 -8.26 5.65 6.57
N TRP A 45 -9.02 5.19 5.59
CA TRP A 45 -8.92 5.61 4.18
C TRP A 45 -10.01 6.63 3.82
N PHE A 46 -9.80 7.36 2.73
CA PHE A 46 -10.79 8.30 2.20
C PHE A 46 -10.71 8.41 0.67
N SER A 47 -11.80 8.86 0.06
CA SER A 47 -11.90 9.01 -1.40
C SER A 47 -10.97 10.09 -1.96
N GLN A 48 -10.39 9.81 -3.13
CA GLN A 48 -9.47 10.69 -3.88
C GLN A 48 -9.96 11.02 -5.30
N SER A 49 -11.06 10.39 -5.72
CA SER A 49 -11.81 10.68 -6.94
C SER A 49 -13.29 10.75 -6.60
N GLU A 50 -14.02 11.53 -7.40
CA GLU A 50 -15.48 11.54 -7.34
C GLU A 50 -16.04 10.15 -7.69
N GLY A 51 -17.07 9.72 -6.98
CA GLY A 51 -17.67 8.40 -7.19
C GLY A 51 -16.81 7.23 -6.70
N THR A 52 -15.78 7.45 -5.87
CA THR A 52 -15.11 6.36 -5.15
C THR A 52 -16.04 5.78 -4.07
N THR A 53 -16.44 4.53 -4.23
CA THR A 53 -17.28 3.74 -3.31
C THR A 53 -16.74 2.30 -3.32
N PRO A 54 -15.55 2.06 -2.75
CA PRO A 54 -14.91 0.76 -2.85
C PRO A 54 -15.72 -0.30 -2.09
N ASP A 55 -15.46 -1.58 -2.36
CA ASP A 55 -16.11 -2.68 -1.66
C ASP A 55 -15.14 -3.30 -0.64
N ILE A 56 -15.64 -3.61 0.56
CA ILE A 56 -14.94 -4.46 1.54
C ILE A 56 -15.40 -5.90 1.28
N LEU A 57 -14.47 -6.71 0.79
CA LEU A 57 -14.65 -8.05 0.25
C LEU A 57 -13.97 -9.08 1.16
N PRO A 58 -14.26 -10.39 1.07
CA PRO A 58 -15.03 -11.11 0.03
C PRO A 58 -16.55 -11.16 0.25
N GLY A 59 -17.29 -11.78 -0.67
CA GLY A 59 -18.70 -12.19 -0.54
C GLY A 59 -19.65 -11.42 -1.45
N TYR A 60 -19.49 -10.10 -1.55
CA TYR A 60 -20.33 -9.28 -2.43
C TYR A 60 -19.94 -9.45 -3.90
N TRP A 61 -20.93 -9.26 -4.78
CA TRP A 61 -20.75 -9.22 -6.24
C TRP A 61 -20.10 -10.44 -6.89
N GLY A 62 -20.10 -11.59 -6.22
CA GLY A 62 -19.50 -12.82 -6.74
C GLY A 62 -17.98 -12.91 -6.55
N VAL A 63 -17.39 -12.05 -5.72
CA VAL A 63 -15.96 -12.11 -5.38
C VAL A 63 -15.78 -12.98 -4.13
N TYR A 64 -15.06 -14.10 -4.25
CA TYR A 64 -14.88 -15.08 -3.17
C TYR A 64 -13.42 -15.49 -2.96
N LEU A 65 -12.48 -14.65 -3.40
CA LEU A 65 -11.07 -14.89 -3.09
C LEU A 65 -10.90 -14.73 -1.58
N GLU A 66 -10.25 -15.69 -0.92
CA GLU A 66 -9.95 -15.54 0.52
C GLU A 66 -8.92 -14.41 0.73
N PRO A 67 -9.02 -13.61 1.81
CA PRO A 67 -8.04 -12.58 2.13
C PRO A 67 -6.61 -13.14 2.25
N GLU A 68 -5.62 -12.35 1.87
CA GLU A 68 -4.21 -12.67 2.07
C GLU A 68 -3.76 -12.38 3.50
N ASP A 69 -4.30 -11.32 4.11
CA ASP A 69 -4.12 -10.99 5.53
C ASP A 69 -5.47 -10.73 6.17
N GLY A 70 -5.61 -11.16 7.43
CA GLY A 70 -6.82 -10.95 8.24
C GLY A 70 -8.10 -11.59 7.67
N ASP A 71 -9.19 -10.81 7.65
CA ASP A 71 -10.57 -11.31 7.42
C ASP A 71 -11.24 -10.62 6.21
N SER A 72 -10.68 -9.53 5.69
CA SER A 72 -11.27 -8.78 4.57
C SER A 72 -10.23 -7.93 3.85
N TYR A 73 -10.54 -7.57 2.60
CA TYR A 73 -9.70 -6.76 1.75
C TYR A 73 -10.55 -5.78 0.92
N VAL A 74 -9.91 -4.91 0.13
CA VAL A 74 -10.62 -3.91 -0.66
C VAL A 74 -10.60 -4.20 -2.16
N GLY A 75 -11.75 -4.03 -2.81
CA GLY A 75 -11.87 -3.99 -4.27
C GLY A 75 -12.04 -2.56 -4.77
N LEU A 76 -11.30 -2.20 -5.82
CA LEU A 76 -11.47 -0.95 -6.57
C LEU A 76 -11.88 -1.23 -8.01
N ILE A 77 -12.76 -0.39 -8.57
CA ILE A 77 -13.26 -0.56 -9.94
C ILE A 77 -12.98 0.63 -10.86
N THR A 78 -13.03 0.34 -12.17
CA THR A 78 -13.19 1.36 -13.22
C THR A 78 -14.54 1.16 -13.90
N ARG A 79 -15.09 2.23 -14.50
CA ARG A 79 -16.44 2.22 -15.07
C ARG A 79 -16.42 2.52 -16.56
N GLY A 80 -17.50 2.14 -17.24
CA GLY A 80 -17.66 2.34 -18.69
C GLY A 80 -17.77 3.82 -19.12
N ASP A 81 -18.02 4.73 -18.19
CA ASP A 81 -17.99 6.18 -18.43
C ASP A 81 -16.58 6.80 -18.27
N GLY A 82 -15.58 5.97 -17.93
CA GLY A 82 -14.20 6.40 -17.72
C GLY A 82 -13.89 6.87 -16.30
N SER A 83 -14.88 6.92 -15.41
CA SER A 83 -14.63 7.14 -13.98
C SER A 83 -13.94 5.92 -13.37
N PHE A 84 -13.23 6.15 -12.27
CA PHE A 84 -12.43 5.15 -11.60
C PHE A 84 -12.34 5.46 -10.11
N GLU A 85 -12.06 4.43 -9.33
CA GLU A 85 -11.93 4.56 -7.89
C GLU A 85 -10.49 4.81 -7.48
N SER A 86 -10.35 5.68 -6.48
CA SER A 86 -9.08 5.91 -5.80
C SER A 86 -9.31 6.27 -4.35
N ILE A 87 -8.48 5.68 -3.50
CA ILE A 87 -8.47 5.86 -2.05
C ILE A 87 -7.13 6.46 -1.62
N GLY A 88 -7.08 7.11 -0.48
CA GLY A 88 -5.82 7.54 0.09
C GLY A 88 -5.89 7.79 1.58
N GLN A 89 -4.73 8.06 2.16
CA GLN A 89 -4.56 8.24 3.58
C GLN A 89 -3.45 9.26 3.87
N ARG A 90 -3.54 9.93 5.02
CA ARG A 90 -2.42 10.70 5.58
C ARG A 90 -1.47 9.76 6.32
N LEU A 91 -0.20 9.81 5.97
CA LEU A 91 0.86 9.03 6.62
C LEU A 91 1.13 9.53 8.04
N SER A 92 1.57 8.63 8.93
CA SER A 92 1.89 8.97 10.32
C SER A 92 2.97 10.07 10.44
N HIS A 93 3.92 10.07 9.50
CA HIS A 93 5.00 11.04 9.39
C HIS A 93 5.20 11.43 7.91
N PRO A 94 5.64 12.67 7.61
CA PRO A 94 6.02 13.04 6.25
C PRO A 94 7.19 12.21 5.72
N LEU A 95 7.10 11.86 4.44
CA LEU A 95 8.19 11.32 3.63
C LEU A 95 9.15 12.47 3.29
N SER A 96 10.42 12.32 3.64
CA SER A 96 11.48 13.27 3.28
C SER A 96 11.93 13.03 1.83
N ASN A 97 12.32 14.07 1.11
CA ASN A 97 12.92 13.92 -0.22
C ASN A 97 14.41 13.52 -0.19
N GLU A 98 14.97 13.28 0.99
CA GLU A 98 16.38 12.87 1.18
C GLU A 98 16.54 11.35 1.39
N HIS A 99 15.44 10.60 1.41
CA HIS A 99 15.45 9.17 1.74
C HIS A 99 14.77 8.33 0.66
N CYS A 100 15.33 7.14 0.46
CA CYS A 100 14.68 6.09 -0.29
C CYS A 100 13.74 5.33 0.64
N TYR A 101 12.52 5.09 0.17
CA TYR A 101 11.49 4.34 0.87
C TYR A 101 11.05 3.11 0.08
N GLN A 102 10.60 2.11 0.81
CA GLN A 102 10.01 0.90 0.27
C GLN A 102 8.79 0.45 1.06
N PHE A 103 7.86 -0.22 0.38
CA PHE A 103 6.76 -0.99 0.96
C PHE A 103 6.33 -2.08 -0.02
N SER A 104 5.48 -3.00 0.44
CA SER A 104 4.82 -3.99 -0.41
C SER A 104 3.31 -3.83 -0.39
N ILE A 105 2.64 -4.37 -1.40
CA ILE A 105 1.18 -4.53 -1.46
C ILE A 105 0.84 -5.81 -2.21
N ASP A 106 -0.14 -6.56 -1.73
CA ASP A 106 -0.63 -7.75 -2.40
C ASP A 106 -1.78 -7.36 -3.32
N LEU A 107 -1.68 -7.78 -4.57
CA LEU A 107 -2.68 -7.48 -5.61
C LEU A 107 -3.27 -8.75 -6.16
N SER A 108 -4.51 -8.67 -6.60
CA SER A 108 -5.19 -9.73 -7.34
C SER A 108 -6.27 -9.13 -8.25
N PHE A 109 -6.92 -9.98 -9.04
CA PHE A 109 -8.03 -9.66 -9.90
C PHE A 109 -9.13 -10.72 -9.73
N SER A 110 -10.40 -10.30 -9.80
CA SER A 110 -11.53 -11.23 -9.85
C SER A 110 -12.18 -11.28 -11.22
N ASP A 111 -12.30 -12.47 -11.79
CA ASP A 111 -13.02 -12.73 -13.04
C ASP A 111 -14.55 -12.81 -12.88
N ASN A 112 -15.05 -12.74 -11.64
CA ASN A 112 -16.46 -12.91 -11.30
C ASN A 112 -17.11 -11.68 -10.65
N TYR A 113 -16.40 -10.56 -10.57
CA TYR A 113 -16.89 -9.32 -9.98
C TYR A 113 -17.99 -8.67 -10.82
N SER A 114 -19.25 -9.08 -10.61
CA SER A 114 -20.49 -8.64 -11.26
C SER A 114 -20.38 -7.51 -12.31
N GLY A 115 -19.88 -7.83 -13.50
CA GLY A 115 -19.84 -6.91 -14.65
C GLY A 115 -18.59 -6.03 -14.76
N TYR A 116 -17.61 -6.23 -13.88
CA TYR A 116 -16.31 -5.55 -13.79
C TYR A 116 -15.14 -6.53 -14.05
N ASN A 117 -15.34 -7.54 -14.89
CA ASN A 117 -14.45 -8.69 -15.06
C ASN A 117 -13.24 -8.41 -15.98
N ASN A 118 -12.79 -7.16 -16.10
CA ASN A 118 -11.57 -6.84 -16.85
C ASN A 118 -10.43 -6.48 -15.90
N PRO A 119 -9.21 -6.99 -16.15
CA PRO A 119 -8.06 -6.70 -15.29
C PRO A 119 -7.62 -5.24 -15.44
N LEU A 120 -7.09 -4.68 -14.36
CA LEU A 120 -6.62 -3.30 -14.30
C LEU A 120 -5.13 -3.21 -13.98
N PHE A 121 -4.62 -2.00 -14.05
CA PHE A 121 -3.34 -1.61 -13.48
C PHE A 121 -3.59 -0.86 -12.17
N LEU A 122 -2.58 -0.81 -11.32
CA LEU A 122 -2.54 0.04 -10.14
C LEU A 122 -1.63 1.24 -10.38
N LYS A 123 -2.04 2.42 -9.93
CA LYS A 123 -1.15 3.57 -9.73
C LYS A 123 -1.09 3.93 -8.26
N ILE A 124 0.12 4.25 -7.78
CA ILE A 124 0.32 4.79 -6.45
C ILE A 124 1.00 6.13 -6.55
N TRP A 125 0.39 7.12 -5.90
CA TRP A 125 0.88 8.49 -5.85
C TRP A 125 1.20 8.89 -4.42
N ILE A 126 2.10 9.86 -4.28
CA ILE A 126 2.29 10.61 -3.04
C ILE A 126 2.01 12.09 -3.27
N SER A 127 1.69 12.81 -2.19
CA SER A 127 1.51 14.26 -2.22
C SER A 127 1.73 14.92 -0.86
N ASN A 128 2.09 16.21 -0.88
CA ASN A 128 2.10 17.09 0.28
C ASN A 128 0.70 17.52 0.74
N LYS A 129 -0.34 17.37 -0.09
CA LYS A 129 -1.69 17.87 0.18
C LYS A 129 -2.76 16.82 -0.11
N ARG A 130 -3.77 16.76 0.75
CA ARG A 130 -4.95 15.91 0.56
C ARG A 130 -5.65 16.22 -0.76
N GLY A 131 -6.04 15.20 -1.53
CA GLY A 131 -6.81 15.37 -2.76
C GLY A 131 -5.97 15.71 -4.00
N HIS A 132 -4.64 15.76 -3.87
CA HIS A 132 -3.75 16.08 -4.99
C HIS A 132 -2.84 14.90 -5.32
N ARG A 133 -2.65 14.63 -6.61
CA ARG A 133 -1.67 13.67 -7.12
C ARG A 133 -0.43 14.45 -7.52
N GLN A 134 0.65 14.34 -6.75
CA GLN A 134 1.85 15.15 -6.98
C GLN A 134 2.95 14.33 -7.68
N GLN A 135 3.28 13.16 -7.15
CA GLN A 135 4.30 12.29 -7.73
C GLN A 135 3.76 10.87 -7.86
N LEU A 136 3.82 10.34 -9.09
CA LEU A 136 3.60 8.91 -9.34
C LEU A 136 4.84 8.16 -8.86
N ILE A 137 4.68 7.29 -7.87
CA ILE A 137 5.78 6.49 -7.32
C ILE A 137 5.75 5.04 -7.82
N TYR A 138 4.60 4.58 -8.30
CA TYR A 138 4.46 3.22 -8.79
C TYR A 138 3.35 3.10 -9.84
N LYS A 139 3.60 2.29 -10.86
CA LYS A 139 2.59 1.77 -11.79
C LYS A 139 2.84 0.27 -11.94
N SER A 140 1.85 -0.55 -11.61
CA SER A 140 1.97 -2.00 -11.74
C SER A 140 1.96 -2.43 -13.21
N PRO A 141 2.37 -3.68 -13.54
CA PRO A 141 1.88 -4.34 -14.74
C PRO A 141 0.35 -4.55 -14.64
N LYS A 142 -0.27 -5.00 -15.74
CA LYS A 142 -1.68 -5.38 -15.73
C LYS A 142 -1.86 -6.56 -14.77
N ILE A 143 -2.78 -6.46 -13.81
CA ILE A 143 -3.06 -7.47 -12.79
C ILE A 143 -4.17 -8.37 -13.34
N ASP A 144 -3.78 -9.49 -13.96
CA ASP A 144 -4.69 -10.47 -14.56
C ASP A 144 -4.57 -11.89 -13.97
N HIS A 145 -3.97 -11.99 -12.79
CA HIS A 145 -3.89 -13.21 -12.01
C HIS A 145 -4.96 -13.24 -10.91
N LEU A 146 -5.47 -14.44 -10.61
CA LEU A 146 -6.56 -14.64 -9.65
C LEU A 146 -6.05 -14.87 -8.23
N GLU A 147 -4.81 -15.34 -8.11
CA GLU A 147 -4.09 -15.52 -6.86
C GLU A 147 -3.44 -14.21 -6.39
N TRP A 148 -3.26 -14.05 -5.07
CA TRP A 148 -2.51 -12.95 -4.51
C TRP A 148 -1.05 -12.98 -4.95
N LYS A 149 -0.51 -11.82 -5.33
CA LYS A 149 0.92 -11.64 -5.58
C LYS A 149 1.41 -10.36 -4.94
N THR A 150 2.57 -10.46 -4.30
CA THR A 150 3.24 -9.34 -3.66
C THR A 150 3.98 -8.48 -4.67
N TYR A 151 3.70 -7.18 -4.63
CA TYR A 151 4.37 -6.15 -5.40
C TYR A 151 5.17 -5.25 -4.47
N ASN A 152 6.48 -5.18 -4.72
CA ASN A 152 7.38 -4.31 -3.98
C ASN A 152 7.48 -2.95 -4.71
N VAL A 153 7.39 -1.88 -3.93
CA VAL A 153 7.48 -0.51 -4.39
C VAL A 153 8.67 0.13 -3.72
N GLU A 154 9.60 0.65 -4.50
CA GLU A 154 10.76 1.43 -4.05
C GLU A 154 10.71 2.82 -4.70
N PHE A 155 10.89 3.88 -3.92
CA PHE A 155 10.77 5.24 -4.42
C PHE A 155 11.55 6.27 -3.59
N ILE A 156 11.88 7.39 -4.23
CA ILE A 156 12.42 8.59 -3.57
C ILE A 156 11.42 9.74 -3.83
N PRO A 157 10.87 10.38 -2.77
CA PRO A 157 10.04 11.56 -2.93
C PRO A 157 10.84 12.70 -3.57
N ALA A 158 10.27 13.41 -4.54
CA ALA A 158 10.85 14.61 -5.11
C ALA A 158 10.74 15.81 -4.16
N GLU A 159 9.66 15.83 -3.37
CA GLU A 159 9.38 16.82 -2.33
C GLU A 159 8.80 16.13 -1.09
N ILE A 160 8.83 16.84 0.04
CA ILE A 160 8.21 16.38 1.27
C ILE A 160 6.72 16.05 1.02
N SER A 161 6.33 14.81 1.27
CA SER A 161 4.97 14.31 1.00
C SER A 161 4.37 13.69 2.27
N GLN A 162 3.07 13.81 2.50
CA GLN A 162 2.40 13.26 3.68
C GLN A 162 1.13 12.46 3.37
N TYR A 163 0.81 12.29 2.09
CA TYR A 163 -0.34 11.51 1.65
C TYR A 163 0.12 10.44 0.68
N ILE A 164 -0.50 9.27 0.78
CA ILE A 164 -0.42 8.19 -0.20
C ILE A 164 -1.81 7.99 -0.81
N ILE A 165 -1.84 7.76 -2.12
CA ILE A 165 -3.05 7.60 -2.91
C ILE A 165 -2.89 6.35 -3.77
N ILE A 166 -3.88 5.48 -3.73
CA ILE A 166 -3.95 4.25 -4.50
C ILE A 166 -5.11 4.38 -5.48
N GLU A 167 -4.86 4.07 -6.75
CA GLU A 167 -5.77 4.34 -7.85
C GLU A 167 -5.89 3.14 -8.77
N ALA A 168 -7.13 2.72 -9.04
CA ALA A 168 -7.45 1.80 -10.11
C ALA A 168 -7.26 2.50 -11.46
N PHE A 169 -6.49 1.88 -12.35
CA PHE A 169 -6.06 2.49 -13.61
C PHE A 169 -6.30 1.57 -14.80
N ILE A 170 -6.98 2.09 -15.83
CA ILE A 170 -7.36 1.36 -17.05
C ILE A 170 -6.16 1.07 -17.94
N SER A 171 -5.54 2.11 -18.49
CA SER A 171 -4.37 2.07 -19.37
C SER A 171 -4.02 3.51 -19.79
N ASP A 172 -2.84 3.69 -20.39
CA ASP A 172 -2.44 5.01 -20.92
C ASP A 172 -3.24 5.41 -22.17
N GLU A 173 -3.84 4.44 -22.88
CA GLU A 173 -4.72 4.66 -24.04
C GLU A 173 -6.09 5.23 -23.64
N ARG A 174 -6.45 5.14 -22.34
CA ARG A 174 -7.67 5.71 -21.75
C ARG A 174 -8.97 5.29 -22.43
N ILE A 175 -9.03 4.08 -23.01
CA ILE A 175 -10.27 3.50 -23.53
C ILE A 175 -11.07 2.97 -22.32
N PRO A 176 -12.23 3.57 -21.98
CA PRO A 176 -12.98 3.17 -20.79
C PRO A 176 -13.50 1.74 -20.88
N TYR A 177 -13.36 0.99 -19.79
CA TYR A 177 -14.02 -0.30 -19.60
C TYR A 177 -14.27 -0.57 -18.13
N LYS A 178 -15.18 -1.50 -17.86
CA LYS A 178 -15.51 -1.95 -16.51
C LYS A 178 -14.50 -3.01 -16.07
N GLY A 179 -13.68 -2.67 -15.10
CA GLY A 179 -12.64 -3.55 -14.57
C GLY A 179 -12.53 -3.48 -13.06
N ASN A 180 -11.77 -4.41 -12.48
CA ASN A 180 -11.48 -4.43 -11.06
C ASN A 180 -10.01 -4.74 -10.75
N ILE A 181 -9.61 -4.37 -9.54
CA ILE A 181 -8.36 -4.77 -8.91
C ILE A 181 -8.63 -4.95 -7.41
N LEU A 182 -8.07 -6.02 -6.85
CA LEU A 182 -8.16 -6.35 -5.43
C LEU A 182 -6.84 -6.00 -4.75
N LEU A 183 -6.91 -5.49 -3.53
CA LEU A 183 -5.74 -5.02 -2.78
C LEU A 183 -5.82 -5.49 -1.34
N ASP A 184 -4.71 -6.04 -0.85
CA ASP A 184 -4.60 -6.52 0.53
C ASP A 184 -3.16 -6.38 1.05
N ASN A 185 -3.00 -6.58 2.37
CA ASN A 185 -1.74 -6.79 3.08
C ASN A 185 -0.62 -5.81 2.71
N MET A 186 -0.95 -4.53 2.62
CA MET A 186 0.06 -3.50 2.39
C MET A 186 1.02 -3.48 3.58
N SER A 187 2.33 -3.43 3.35
CA SER A 187 3.27 -3.20 4.44
C SER A 187 3.24 -1.73 4.87
N HIS A 188 3.71 -1.43 6.07
CA HIS A 188 4.10 -0.07 6.37
C HIS A 188 5.30 0.36 5.52
N ILE A 189 5.55 1.67 5.44
CA ILE A 189 6.65 2.22 4.65
C ILE A 189 7.90 2.27 5.52
N SER A 190 8.99 1.68 5.03
CA SER A 190 10.31 1.73 5.68
C SER A 190 11.35 2.36 4.75
N ASN A 191 12.51 2.73 5.27
CA ASN A 191 13.63 3.10 4.42
C ASN A 191 14.08 1.89 3.57
N CYS A 192 14.58 2.15 2.37
CA CYS A 192 15.24 1.13 1.56
C CYS A 192 16.46 0.58 2.30
N ASN A 193 16.74 -0.70 2.09
CA ASN A 193 17.98 -1.28 2.60
C ASN A 193 19.16 -0.57 1.93
N ARG A 194 20.02 0.08 2.73
CA ARG A 194 21.31 0.57 2.21
C ARG A 194 22.20 -0.65 1.98
N ALA A 195 22.65 -0.85 0.75
CA ALA A 195 23.69 -1.80 0.40
C ALA A 195 25.01 -1.46 1.09
#